data_AF-A0A2E2IQS5-F1
#
_entry.id   AF-A0A2E2IQS5-F1
#
_cell.length_a   1.000
_cell.length_b   1.000
_cell.length_c   1.000
_cell.angle_alpha   90.00
_cell.angle_beta   90.00
_cell.angle_gamma   90.00
#
_symmetry.space_group_name_H-M   'P 1'
#
loop_
_entity.id
_entity.type
_entity.pdbx_description
1 polymer ?
#
loop_
_entity_poly.entity_id
_entity_poly.type
_entity_poly.pdbx_seq_one_letter_code
_entity_poly.pdbx_strand_id
1 'polypeptide(L)'
;MLAAFKYGLANVTNFQGRDARQTFWYYMLLLFIGQFLVSMIVSIPMYISLFTGMFEAMSNGMSEQEATRTLMVDMIDQIKTQAIIGAVLNVVVALLFVASFVRRLHDAGFTGWIALAPLATQAFSVIYSLSYLDKLEEMMVTNMDNMGAAGGDPFAMQAEMGLYGMVGYVGYIIVIIFGVFRSEDGPNKYGEEPVSF
;
A
#
# COMPACT_ATOMS: atom_id res chain seq x y z
N MET A 1 14.30 9.58 -17.78
CA MET A 1 13.56 9.60 -16.50
C MET A 1 12.43 10.64 -16.43
N LEU A 2 12.68 11.96 -16.34
CA LEU A 2 11.60 12.96 -16.20
C LEU A 2 10.58 12.95 -17.37
N ALA A 3 11.05 12.63 -18.59
CA ALA A 3 10.17 12.43 -19.73
C ALA A 3 9.20 11.25 -19.52
N ALA A 4 9.69 10.12 -18.98
CA ALA A 4 8.85 8.97 -18.63
C ALA A 4 7.81 9.32 -17.55
N PHE A 5 8.16 10.18 -16.60
CA PHE A 5 7.21 10.66 -15.57
C PHE A 5 6.05 11.43 -16.19
N LYS A 6 6.38 12.44 -17.01
CA LYS A 6 5.38 13.25 -17.71
C LYS A 6 4.53 12.41 -18.65
N TYR A 7 5.17 11.50 -19.40
CA TYR A 7 4.51 10.58 -20.31
C TYR A 7 3.52 9.68 -19.57
N GLY A 8 3.93 9.05 -18.46
CA GLY A 8 3.06 8.16 -17.70
C GLY A 8 1.86 8.90 -17.11
N LEU A 9 2.06 10.08 -16.53
CA LEU A 9 0.97 10.92 -16.00
C LEU A 9 -0.01 11.39 -17.09
N ALA A 10 0.49 11.69 -18.29
CA ALA A 10 -0.36 12.06 -19.43
C ALA A 10 -1.17 10.88 -20.00
N ASN A 11 -0.78 9.63 -19.69
CA ASN A 11 -1.35 8.42 -20.26
C ASN A 11 -1.98 7.50 -19.20
N VAL A 12 -2.47 8.04 -18.08
CA VAL A 12 -3.07 7.26 -16.97
C VAL A 12 -4.35 6.52 -17.37
N THR A 13 -5.05 6.97 -18.41
CA THR A 13 -6.28 6.33 -18.94
C THR A 13 -6.06 5.65 -20.30
N ASN A 14 -4.86 5.72 -20.86
CA ASN A 14 -4.58 5.18 -22.19
C ASN A 14 -4.04 3.75 -22.12
N PHE A 15 -4.88 2.75 -22.32
CA PHE A 15 -4.46 1.34 -22.25
C PHE A 15 -3.82 0.80 -23.54
N GLN A 16 -3.75 1.63 -24.59
CA GLN A 16 -3.26 1.22 -25.90
C GLN A 16 -1.78 1.59 -26.08
N GLY A 17 -1.09 0.82 -26.92
CA GLY A 17 0.34 1.01 -27.19
C GLY A 17 1.24 0.22 -26.23
N ARG A 18 2.52 0.61 -26.22
CA ARG A 18 3.62 -0.17 -25.66
C ARG A 18 4.62 0.70 -24.92
N ASP A 19 4.94 0.31 -23.69
CA ASP A 19 5.94 0.98 -22.84
C ASP A 19 7.19 0.11 -22.75
N ALA A 20 8.35 0.66 -23.16
CA ALA A 20 9.63 -0.03 -23.01
C ALA A 20 9.95 -0.23 -21.52
N ARG A 21 10.82 -1.21 -21.21
CA ARG A 21 11.22 -1.52 -19.82
C ARG A 21 11.68 -0.28 -19.05
N GLN A 22 12.53 0.54 -19.66
CA GLN A 22 13.08 1.74 -19.03
C GLN A 22 11.99 2.77 -18.71
N THR A 23 11.09 3.05 -19.65
CA THR A 23 9.93 3.94 -19.46
C THR A 23 9.03 3.45 -18.33
N PHE A 24 8.68 2.17 -18.34
CA PHE A 24 7.86 1.55 -17.31
C PHE A 24 8.49 1.65 -15.92
N TRP A 25 9.76 1.24 -15.75
CA TRP A 25 10.42 1.24 -14.44
C TRP A 25 10.70 2.63 -13.89
N TYR A 26 10.98 3.63 -14.74
CA TYR A 26 11.02 5.02 -14.28
C TYR A 26 9.65 5.50 -13.80
N TYR A 27 8.58 5.20 -14.52
CA TYR A 27 7.25 5.55 -14.04
C TYR A 27 6.88 4.82 -12.74
N MET A 28 7.23 3.54 -12.58
CA MET A 28 7.07 2.81 -11.32
C MET A 28 7.85 3.45 -10.17
N LEU A 29 9.07 3.91 -10.42
CA LEU A 29 9.87 4.63 -9.43
C LEU A 29 9.18 5.92 -8.99
N LEU A 30 8.57 6.68 -9.90
CA LEU A 30 7.77 7.85 -9.55
C LEU A 30 6.61 7.48 -8.62
N LEU A 31 5.84 6.44 -8.98
CA LEU A 31 4.71 6.00 -8.15
C LEU A 31 5.17 5.54 -6.76
N PHE A 32 6.27 4.79 -6.70
CA PHE A 32 6.85 4.32 -5.44
C PHE A 32 7.31 5.47 -4.55
N ILE A 33 8.10 6.41 -5.10
CA ILE A 33 8.57 7.58 -4.35
C ILE A 33 7.39 8.46 -3.91
N GLY A 34 6.42 8.69 -4.81
CA GLY A 34 5.22 9.45 -4.49
C GLY A 34 4.42 8.82 -3.35
N GLN A 35 4.18 7.52 -3.41
CA GLN A 35 3.50 6.77 -2.35
C GLN A 35 4.28 6.83 -1.03
N PHE A 36 5.59 6.65 -1.07
CA PHE A 36 6.45 6.73 0.10
C PHE A 36 6.37 8.11 0.77
N LEU A 37 6.50 9.20 -0.01
CA LEU A 37 6.40 10.57 0.51
C LEU A 37 5.03 10.86 1.10
N VAL A 38 3.95 10.43 0.44
CA VAL A 38 2.59 10.58 0.98
C VAL A 38 2.43 9.81 2.28
N SER A 39 2.96 8.58 2.38
CA SER A 39 2.90 7.79 3.61
C SER A 39 3.64 8.46 4.78
N MET A 40 4.79 9.10 4.51
CA MET A 40 5.51 9.88 5.51
C MET A 40 4.66 11.04 6.03
N ILE A 41 4.06 11.82 5.11
CA ILE A 41 3.19 12.95 5.48
C ILE A 41 1.99 12.48 6.31
N VAL A 42 1.35 11.41 5.86
CA VAL A 42 0.18 10.82 6.51
C VAL A 42 0.51 10.30 7.92
N SER A 43 1.75 9.90 8.20
CA SER A 43 2.19 9.47 9.54
C SER A 43 2.43 10.62 10.52
N ILE A 44 2.62 11.86 10.06
CA ILE A 44 2.95 13.01 10.93
C ILE A 44 1.86 13.26 12.00
N PRO A 45 0.55 13.31 11.66
CA PRO A 45 -0.50 13.50 12.67
C PRO A 45 -0.52 12.42 13.75
N MET A 46 -0.18 11.18 13.41
CA MET A 46 -0.10 10.08 14.38
C MET A 46 1.01 10.33 15.40
N TYR A 47 2.19 10.77 14.96
CA TYR A 47 3.28 11.11 15.89
C TYR A 47 2.91 12.32 16.75
N ILE A 48 2.28 13.35 16.17
CA ILE A 48 1.79 14.52 16.93
C ILE A 48 0.82 14.06 18.03
N SER A 49 -0.18 13.25 17.67
CA SER A 49 -1.18 12.71 18.60
C SER A 49 -0.55 11.94 19.75
N LEU A 50 0.47 11.12 19.47
CA LEU A 50 1.19 10.38 20.50
C LEU A 50 1.92 11.33 21.46
N PHE A 51 2.64 12.33 20.93
CA PHE A 51 3.35 13.30 21.76
C PHE A 51 2.40 14.15 22.61
N THR A 52 1.28 14.61 22.05
CA THR A 52 0.29 15.40 22.79
C THR A 52 -0.34 14.58 23.90
N GLY A 53 -0.76 13.33 23.62
CA GLY A 53 -1.33 12.44 24.63
C GLY A 53 -0.36 12.13 25.78
N MET A 54 0.92 11.91 25.46
CA MET A 54 1.95 11.71 26.50
C MET A 54 2.19 12.96 27.34
N PHE A 55 2.24 14.14 26.70
CA PHE A 55 2.41 15.41 27.40
C PHE A 55 1.25 15.68 28.37
N GLU A 56 0.01 15.46 27.92
CA GLU A 56 -1.19 15.61 28.74
C GLU A 56 -1.20 14.66 29.93
N ALA A 57 -0.81 13.40 29.71
CA ALA A 57 -0.68 12.42 30.80
C ALA A 57 0.29 12.88 31.88
N MET A 58 1.46 13.40 31.48
CA MET A 58 2.46 13.94 32.41
C MET A 58 2.00 15.23 33.09
N SER A 59 1.41 16.17 32.35
CA SER A 59 1.02 17.48 32.88
C SER A 59 -0.13 17.40 33.86
N ASN A 60 -1.06 16.45 33.64
CA ASN A 60 -2.22 16.24 34.50
C ASN A 60 -1.95 15.27 35.67
N GLY A 61 -0.72 14.74 35.77
CA GLY A 61 -0.35 13.79 36.83
C GLY A 61 -1.15 12.49 36.78
N MET A 62 -1.55 12.06 35.57
CA MET A 62 -2.32 10.83 35.38
C MET A 62 -1.53 9.62 35.88
N SER A 63 -2.24 8.64 36.44
CA SER A 63 -1.59 7.37 36.81
C SER A 63 -1.05 6.67 35.56
N GLU A 64 0.02 5.89 35.70
CA GLU A 64 0.65 5.16 34.57
C GLU A 64 -0.35 4.27 33.83
N GLN A 65 -1.29 3.67 34.57
CA GLN A 65 -2.33 2.82 34.01
C GLN A 65 -3.39 3.62 33.23
N GLU A 66 -3.78 4.79 33.73
CA GLU A 66 -4.74 5.67 33.07
C GLU A 66 -4.15 6.34 31.82
N ALA A 67 -2.89 6.78 31.90
CA ALA A 67 -2.14 7.30 30.76
C ALA A 67 -2.03 6.26 29.63
N THR A 68 -1.67 5.02 29.98
CA THR A 68 -1.57 3.91 29.02
C THR A 68 -2.91 3.63 28.34
N ARG A 69 -4.01 3.63 29.11
CA ARG A 69 -5.36 3.43 28.58
C ARG A 69 -5.76 4.50 27.57
N THR A 70 -5.56 5.78 27.89
CA THR A 70 -5.89 6.89 26.99
C THR A 70 -5.08 6.82 25.70
N LEU A 71 -3.77 6.60 25.80
CA LEU A 71 -2.90 6.46 24.63
C LEU A 71 -3.32 5.30 23.74
N MET A 72 -3.74 4.17 24.31
CA MET A 72 -4.20 3.01 23.53
C MET A 72 -5.51 3.29 22.77
N VAL A 73 -6.47 3.98 23.39
CA VAL A 73 -7.73 4.35 22.72
C VAL A 73 -7.45 5.28 21.53
N ASP A 74 -6.62 6.31 21.73
CA ASP A 74 -6.21 7.21 20.65
C ASP A 74 -5.47 6.46 19.52
N MET A 75 -4.61 5.50 19.88
CA MET A 75 -3.92 4.66 18.90
C MET A 75 -4.89 3.84 18.05
N ILE A 76 -5.97 3.28 18.62
CA ILE A 76 -6.98 2.52 17.87
C ILE A 76 -7.65 3.41 16.81
N ASP A 77 -8.08 4.61 17.20
CA ASP A 77 -8.71 5.56 16.29
C ASP A 77 -7.76 6.03 15.18
N GLN A 78 -6.49 6.26 15.53
CA GLN A 78 -5.44 6.55 14.56
C GLN A 78 -5.23 5.38 13.59
N ILE A 79 -5.15 4.13 14.07
CA ILE A 79 -4.99 2.94 13.22
C ILE A 79 -6.15 2.82 12.21
N LYS A 80 -7.40 3.00 12.66
CA LYS A 80 -8.57 3.00 11.77
C LYS A 80 -8.47 4.09 10.70
N THR A 81 -8.15 5.31 11.11
CA THR A 81 -7.97 6.45 10.19
C THR A 81 -6.86 6.17 9.17
N GLN A 82 -5.72 5.66 9.63
CA GLN A 82 -4.58 5.30 8.79
C GLN A 82 -4.91 4.19 7.78
N ALA A 83 -5.68 3.18 8.20
CA ALA A 83 -6.11 2.11 7.31
C ALA A 83 -7.02 2.62 6.19
N ILE A 84 -7.95 3.53 6.49
CA ILE A 84 -8.81 4.16 5.48
C ILE A 84 -7.99 5.02 4.51
N ILE A 85 -7.09 5.87 5.02
CA ILE A 85 -6.20 6.69 4.17
C ILE A 85 -5.34 5.79 3.29
N GLY A 86 -4.78 4.72 3.85
CA GLY A 86 -3.98 3.73 3.12
C GLY A 86 -4.78 3.03 2.02
N ALA A 87 -6.04 2.68 2.27
CA ALA A 87 -6.94 2.10 1.29
C ALA A 87 -7.21 3.06 0.12
N VAL A 88 -7.52 4.33 0.42
CA VAL A 88 -7.72 5.37 -0.60
C VAL A 88 -6.45 5.57 -1.43
N LEU A 89 -5.29 5.67 -0.77
CA LEU A 89 -4.00 5.82 -1.46
C LEU A 89 -3.69 4.61 -2.36
N ASN A 90 -3.99 3.40 -1.90
CA ASN A 90 -3.84 2.18 -2.70
C ASN A 90 -4.67 2.25 -3.98
N VAL A 91 -5.94 2.66 -3.89
CA VAL A 91 -6.81 2.84 -5.05
C VAL A 91 -6.25 3.89 -6.01
N VAL A 92 -5.82 5.04 -5.50
CA VAL A 92 -5.22 6.11 -6.33
C VAL A 92 -3.98 5.60 -7.05
N VAL A 93 -3.06 4.92 -6.37
CA VAL A 93 -1.85 4.36 -6.98
C VAL A 93 -2.20 3.27 -7.99
N ALA A 94 -3.18 2.41 -7.70
CA ALA A 94 -3.65 1.38 -8.62
C ALA A 94 -4.19 1.98 -9.94
N LEU A 95 -4.94 3.09 -9.85
CA LEU A 95 -5.44 3.82 -11.02
C LEU A 95 -4.31 4.45 -11.85
N LEU A 96 -3.29 5.00 -11.19
CA LEU A 96 -2.10 5.54 -11.88
C LEU A 96 -1.24 4.44 -12.50
N PHE A 97 -1.22 3.25 -11.88
CA PHE A 97 -0.39 2.12 -12.27
C PHE A 97 -0.93 1.35 -13.49
N VAL A 98 -2.24 1.05 -13.50
CA VAL A 98 -2.81 -0.01 -14.35
C VAL A 98 -2.55 0.20 -15.84
N ALA A 99 -2.71 1.42 -16.36
CA ALA A 99 -2.53 1.69 -17.78
C ALA A 99 -1.09 1.45 -18.24
N SER A 100 -0.09 1.88 -17.44
CA SER A 100 1.32 1.65 -17.77
C SER A 100 1.69 0.17 -17.70
N PHE A 101 1.14 -0.58 -16.74
CA PHE A 101 1.40 -2.02 -16.67
C PHE A 101 0.77 -2.78 -17.83
N VAL A 102 -0.43 -2.40 -18.28
CA VAL A 102 -1.05 -2.96 -19.49
C VAL A 102 -0.17 -2.70 -20.73
N ARG A 103 0.34 -1.48 -20.92
CA ARG A 103 1.26 -1.16 -22.02
C ARG A 103 2.60 -1.90 -21.91
N ARG A 104 3.08 -2.16 -20.69
CA ARG A 104 4.27 -3.00 -20.44
C ARG A 104 4.02 -4.46 -20.84
N LEU A 105 2.85 -5.01 -20.50
CA LEU A 105 2.45 -6.36 -20.89
C LEU A 105 2.35 -6.50 -22.42
N HIS A 106 1.71 -5.53 -23.06
CA HIS A 106 1.61 -5.45 -24.52
C HIS A 106 2.98 -5.39 -25.20
N ASP A 107 3.95 -4.67 -24.61
CA ASP A 107 5.30 -4.60 -25.17
C ASP A 107 6.05 -5.95 -25.16
N ALA A 108 5.75 -6.80 -24.19
CA ALA A 108 6.29 -8.15 -24.10
C ALA A 108 5.40 -9.21 -24.80
N GLY A 109 4.41 -8.79 -25.59
CA GLY A 109 3.51 -9.69 -26.35
C GLY A 109 2.38 -10.31 -25.54
N PHE A 110 2.27 -10.00 -24.25
CA PHE A 110 1.25 -10.56 -23.36
C PHE A 110 -0.07 -9.78 -23.40
N THR A 111 -1.13 -10.43 -22.92
CA THR A 111 -2.44 -9.79 -22.79
C THR A 111 -2.49 -8.84 -21.58
N GLY A 112 -3.10 -7.67 -21.76
CA GLY A 112 -3.33 -6.69 -20.68
C GLY A 112 -4.17 -7.24 -19.52
N TRP A 113 -4.96 -8.29 -19.73
CA TRP A 113 -5.76 -8.93 -18.67
C TRP A 113 -4.94 -9.47 -17.50
N ILE A 114 -3.64 -9.73 -17.70
CA ILE A 114 -2.73 -10.12 -16.61
C ILE A 114 -2.66 -9.04 -15.53
N ALA A 115 -2.92 -7.77 -15.86
CA ALA A 115 -2.98 -6.67 -14.91
C ALA A 115 -4.09 -6.84 -13.85
N LEU A 116 -5.12 -7.66 -14.10
CA LEU A 116 -6.14 -7.98 -13.11
C LEU A 116 -5.56 -8.75 -11.91
N ALA A 117 -4.54 -9.57 -12.11
CA ALA A 117 -3.96 -10.38 -11.03
C ALA A 117 -3.33 -9.53 -9.91
N PRO A 118 -2.40 -8.59 -10.17
CA PRO A 118 -1.90 -7.73 -9.11
C PRO A 118 -3.00 -6.84 -8.53
N LEU A 119 -3.93 -6.32 -9.33
CA LEU A 119 -5.07 -5.54 -8.83
C LEU A 119 -5.95 -6.35 -7.86
N ALA A 120 -6.27 -7.59 -8.19
CA ALA A 120 -7.07 -8.47 -7.35
C ALA A 120 -6.37 -8.79 -6.03
N THR A 121 -5.07 -9.08 -6.05
CA THR A 121 -4.31 -9.34 -4.82
C THR A 121 -4.23 -8.10 -3.91
N GLN A 122 -4.12 -6.90 -4.49
CA GLN A 122 -4.09 -5.65 -3.74
C GLN A 122 -5.47 -5.32 -3.16
N ALA A 123 -6.53 -5.44 -3.97
CA ALA A 123 -7.90 -5.25 -3.52
C ALA A 123 -8.26 -6.21 -2.38
N PHE A 124 -7.92 -7.50 -2.50
CA PHE A 124 -8.10 -8.47 -1.43
C PHE A 124 -7.37 -8.06 -0.15
N SER A 125 -6.10 -7.66 -0.26
CA SER A 125 -5.28 -7.27 0.90
C SER A 125 -5.86 -6.04 1.62
N VAL A 126 -6.34 -5.05 0.87
CA VAL A 126 -6.99 -3.85 1.43
C VAL A 126 -8.30 -4.20 2.11
N ILE A 127 -9.17 -4.97 1.46
CA ILE A 127 -10.47 -5.40 2.03
C ILE A 127 -10.25 -6.21 3.30
N TYR A 128 -9.31 -7.16 3.27
CA TYR A 128 -8.94 -7.95 4.44
C TYR A 128 -8.46 -7.06 5.59
N SER A 129 -7.53 -6.13 5.31
CA SER A 129 -7.00 -5.20 6.30
C SER A 129 -8.12 -4.39 6.98
N LEU A 130 -9.05 -3.83 6.20
CA LEU A 130 -10.19 -3.08 6.74
C LEU A 130 -11.11 -3.96 7.58
N SER A 131 -11.38 -5.20 7.15
CA SER A 131 -12.21 -6.15 7.91
C SER A 131 -11.56 -6.65 9.20
N TYR A 132 -10.23 -6.50 9.32
CA TYR A 132 -9.48 -6.92 10.50
C TYR A 132 -9.48 -5.86 11.61
N LEU A 133 -9.83 -4.61 11.30
CA LEU A 133 -9.82 -3.51 12.26
C LEU A 133 -10.77 -3.72 13.43
N ASP A 134 -11.97 -4.25 13.18
CA ASP A 134 -12.96 -4.51 14.23
C ASP A 134 -12.46 -5.58 15.22
N LYS A 135 -11.81 -6.63 14.70
CA LYS A 135 -11.18 -7.66 15.54
C LYS A 135 -10.01 -7.11 16.33
N LEU A 136 -9.21 -6.24 15.72
CA LEU A 136 -8.07 -5.60 16.36
C LEU A 136 -8.51 -4.75 17.57
N GLU A 137 -9.60 -3.98 17.41
CA GLU A 137 -10.20 -3.20 18.49
C GLU A 137 -10.71 -4.11 19.62
N GLU A 138 -11.48 -5.15 19.31
CA GLU A 138 -11.99 -6.10 20.29
C GLU A 138 -10.86 -6.76 21.09
N MET A 139 -9.80 -7.22 20.40
CA MET A 139 -8.64 -7.81 21.05
C MET A 139 -7.90 -6.80 21.92
N MET A 140 -7.73 -5.55 21.48
CA MET A 140 -7.05 -4.53 22.28
C MET A 140 -7.87 -4.14 23.51
N VAL A 141 -9.18 -3.93 23.39
CA VAL A 141 -10.07 -3.61 24.53
C VAL A 141 -10.11 -4.76 25.52
N THR A 142 -10.26 -6.00 25.05
CA THR A 142 -10.27 -7.18 25.92
C THR A 142 -8.92 -7.40 26.60
N ASN A 143 -7.81 -7.16 25.90
CA ASN A 143 -6.49 -7.24 26.48
C ASN A 143 -6.23 -6.11 27.48
N MET A 144 -6.77 -4.90 27.27
CA MET A 144 -6.65 -3.78 28.23
C MET A 144 -7.26 -4.10 29.59
N ASP A 145 -8.40 -4.79 29.63
CA ASP A 145 -9.00 -5.26 30.89
C ASP A 145 -8.16 -6.36 31.57
N ASN A 146 -7.39 -7.12 30.78
CA ASN A 146 -6.52 -8.20 31.22
C ASN A 146 -5.04 -7.81 31.38
N MET A 147 -4.64 -6.57 31.05
CA MET A 147 -3.26 -6.07 31.12
C MET A 147 -2.73 -5.95 32.56
N GLY A 148 -3.61 -6.04 33.56
CA GLY A 148 -3.21 -6.24 34.96
C GLY A 148 -2.78 -7.68 35.30
N ALA A 149 -3.06 -8.67 34.43
CA ALA A 149 -2.98 -10.09 34.78
C ALA A 149 -2.29 -11.01 33.76
N ALA A 150 -2.14 -10.64 32.48
CA ALA A 150 -1.52 -11.55 31.51
C ALA A 150 -0.79 -10.81 30.38
N GLY A 151 0.51 -11.07 30.26
CA GLY A 151 1.25 -10.88 29.02
C GLY A 151 0.69 -11.82 27.96
N GLY A 152 -0.31 -11.35 27.20
CA GLY A 152 -0.74 -12.02 25.98
C GLY A 152 0.47 -12.22 25.08
N ASP A 153 0.64 -13.45 24.55
CA ASP A 153 1.78 -13.80 23.71
C ASP A 153 1.81 -12.89 22.47
N PRO A 154 2.75 -11.93 22.37
CA PRO A 154 2.83 -11.01 21.24
C PRO A 154 3.01 -11.75 19.91
N PHE A 155 3.53 -12.98 19.98
CA PHE A 155 3.75 -13.85 18.83
C PHE A 155 2.44 -14.41 18.25
N ALA A 156 1.44 -14.68 19.08
CA ALA A 156 0.15 -15.21 18.61
C ALA A 156 -0.62 -14.18 17.78
N MET A 157 -0.63 -12.91 18.22
CA MET A 157 -1.29 -11.80 17.51
C MET A 157 -0.59 -11.50 16.18
N GLN A 158 0.74 -11.66 16.12
CA GLN A 158 1.53 -11.46 14.91
C GLN A 158 1.40 -12.62 13.91
N ALA A 159 1.27 -13.87 14.41
CA ALA A 159 1.13 -15.06 13.58
C ALA A 159 -0.18 -15.06 12.78
N GLU A 160 -1.28 -14.59 13.36
CA GLU A 160 -2.59 -14.54 12.70
C GLU A 160 -2.65 -13.47 11.59
N MET A 161 -1.91 -12.36 11.74
CA MET A 161 -1.77 -11.34 10.70
C MET A 161 -0.83 -11.76 9.55
N GLY A 162 0.16 -12.62 9.84
CA GLY A 162 1.29 -12.89 8.96
C GLY A 162 0.93 -13.57 7.63
N LEU A 163 0.01 -14.54 7.62
CA LEU A 163 -0.31 -15.31 6.42
C LEU A 163 -1.13 -14.52 5.40
N TYR A 164 -2.13 -13.75 5.85
CA TYR A 164 -3.00 -12.98 4.96
C TYR A 164 -2.29 -11.74 4.40
N GLY A 165 -1.37 -11.15 5.16
CA GLY A 165 -0.50 -10.08 4.67
C GLY A 165 0.39 -10.49 3.49
N MET A 166 0.63 -11.79 3.30
CA MET A 166 1.49 -12.28 2.21
C MET A 166 0.84 -12.24 0.83
N VAL A 167 -0.50 -12.22 0.74
CA VAL A 167 -1.21 -12.27 -0.54
C VAL A 167 -0.88 -11.06 -1.42
N GLY A 168 -0.73 -9.88 -0.83
CA GLY A 168 -0.36 -8.66 -1.55
C GLY A 168 1.00 -8.76 -2.26
N TYR A 169 1.97 -9.51 -1.70
CA TYR A 169 3.28 -9.68 -2.32
C TYR A 169 3.24 -10.49 -3.61
N VAL A 170 2.26 -11.39 -3.77
CA VAL A 170 2.07 -12.14 -5.02
C VAL A 170 1.85 -11.18 -6.20
N GLY A 171 1.06 -10.12 -5.98
CA GLY A 171 0.86 -9.08 -6.98
C GLY A 171 2.15 -8.38 -7.37
N TYR A 172 2.99 -7.99 -6.41
CA TYR A 172 4.28 -7.37 -6.69
C TYR A 172 5.23 -8.30 -7.46
N ILE A 173 5.23 -9.60 -7.13
CA ILE A 173 6.02 -10.60 -7.87
C ILE A 173 5.58 -10.66 -9.33
N ILE A 174 4.27 -10.68 -9.60
CA ILE A 174 3.74 -10.65 -10.97
C ILE A 174 4.23 -9.39 -11.70
N VAL A 175 4.12 -8.22 -11.09
CA VAL A 175 4.59 -6.96 -11.69
C VAL A 175 6.07 -6.99 -11.98
N ILE A 176 6.89 -7.53 -11.07
CA ILE A 176 8.34 -7.65 -11.27
C ILE A 176 8.64 -8.60 -12.43
N ILE A 177 8.06 -9.80 -12.42
CA ILE A 177 8.27 -10.82 -13.46
C ILE A 177 7.94 -10.22 -14.84
N PHE A 178 6.72 -9.73 -15.04
CA PHE A 178 6.29 -9.15 -16.33
C PHE A 178 6.95 -7.81 -16.66
N GLY A 179 7.36 -7.05 -15.65
CA GLY A 179 8.10 -5.79 -15.81
C GLY A 179 9.51 -5.98 -16.36
N VAL A 180 10.18 -7.11 -16.08
CA VAL A 180 11.56 -7.38 -16.55
C VAL A 180 11.62 -8.21 -17.84
N PHE A 181 10.52 -8.85 -18.24
CA PHE A 181 10.43 -9.62 -19.49
C PHE A 181 10.93 -8.82 -20.69
N ARG A 182 11.49 -9.50 -21.69
CA ARG A 182 12.02 -8.82 -22.89
C ARG A 182 10.89 -8.21 -23.71
N SER A 183 11.19 -7.05 -24.31
CA SER A 183 10.34 -6.41 -25.31
C SER A 183 10.34 -7.24 -26.60
N GLU A 184 9.23 -7.28 -27.31
CA GLU A 184 9.19 -7.81 -28.68
C GLU A 184 9.83 -6.81 -29.65
N ASP A 185 10.68 -7.31 -30.54
CA ASP A 185 11.35 -6.47 -31.54
C ASP A 185 10.40 -6.09 -32.68
N GLY A 186 10.47 -4.85 -33.14
CA GLY A 186 9.60 -4.32 -34.20
C GLY A 186 8.13 -4.16 -33.78
N PRO A 187 7.22 -3.93 -34.75
CA PRO A 187 5.79 -3.79 -34.48
C PRO A 187 5.15 -5.12 -34.04
N ASN A 188 4.16 -5.04 -33.15
CA ASN A 188 3.33 -6.19 -32.77
C ASN A 188 1.83 -5.83 -32.84
N LYS A 189 0.96 -6.78 -32.48
CA LYS A 189 -0.50 -6.59 -32.53
C LYS A 189 -1.05 -5.45 -31.65
N TYR A 190 -0.24 -4.93 -30.73
CA TYR A 190 -0.58 -3.82 -29.84
C TYR A 190 -0.03 -2.46 -30.29
N GLY A 191 0.74 -2.43 -31.39
CA GLY A 191 1.21 -1.20 -32.03
C GLY A 191 2.67 -1.25 -32.48
N GLU A 192 3.15 -0.08 -32.87
CA GLU A 192 4.54 0.18 -33.27
C GLU A 192 5.54 -0.06 -32.13
N GLU A 193 6.82 0.21 -32.39
CA GLU A 193 7.87 0.08 -31.38
C GLU A 193 7.57 0.85 -30.08
N PRO A 194 8.03 0.32 -28.93
CA PRO A 194 7.68 0.88 -27.64
C PRO A 194 8.31 2.25 -27.41
N VAL A 195 7.60 3.08 -26.64
CA VAL A 195 8.12 4.37 -26.20
C VAL A 195 9.27 4.16 -25.21
N SER A 196 10.43 4.76 -25.49
CA SER A 196 11.66 4.65 -24.69
C SER A 196 12.25 6.03 -24.38
N PHE A 197 12.67 6.27 -23.13
CA PHE A 197 13.22 7.54 -22.62
C PHE A 197 14.40 7.36 -21.69
#